data_AF-A0A1Z9T2H1-F1
#
_entry.id   AF-A0A1Z9T2H1-F1
#
_cell.length_a   1.000
_cell.length_b   1.000
_cell.length_c   1.000
_cell.angle_alpha   90.00
_cell.angle_beta   90.00
_cell.angle_gamma   90.00
#
_symmetry.space_group_name_H-M   'P 1'
#
loop_
_entity.id
_entity.type
_entity.pdbx_description
1 polymer ?
#
loop_
_entity_poly.entity_id
_entity_poly.type
_entity_poly.pdbx_seq_one_letter_code
_entity_poly.pdbx_strand_id
1 'polypeptide(L)' 'MKELLNMYTSEKYNAEIEKLVETTQMSYLDAMLYHAEENGLESETVAGLINTKTKTKLREEAEELHFMPRTAKLPI' A
#
# COMPACT_ATOMS: atom_id res chain seq x y z
N MET A 1 -19.62 10.26 13.65
CA MET A 1 -18.27 10.09 13.04
C MET A 1 -18.08 8.66 12.50
N LYS A 2 -18.93 8.18 11.59
CA LYS A 2 -18.73 6.92 10.84
C LYS A 2 -19.04 7.05 9.34
N GLU A 3 -19.36 8.27 8.87
CA GLU A 3 -19.88 8.50 7.51
C GLU A 3 -18.86 9.15 6.55
N LEU A 4 -17.58 9.22 6.93
CA LEU A 4 -16.49 9.50 5.99
C LEU A 4 -15.77 8.23 5.51
N LEU A 5 -16.14 7.06 6.06
CA LEU A 5 -15.53 5.78 5.74
C LEU A 5 -16.03 5.17 4.41
N ASN A 6 -16.92 5.84 3.69
CA ASN A 6 -17.73 5.24 2.62
C ASN A 6 -17.44 5.75 1.19
N MET A 7 -16.26 6.30 0.92
CA MET A 7 -15.83 6.54 -0.48
C MET A 7 -14.80 5.53 -1.01
N TYR A 8 -14.09 4.83 -0.10
CA TYR A 8 -13.09 3.82 -0.45
C TYR A 8 -13.34 2.53 0.30
N THR A 9 -13.61 1.46 -0.45
CA THR A 9 -13.45 0.10 0.08
C THR A 9 -11.98 -0.28 0.01
N SER A 10 -11.50 -1.12 0.93
CA SER A 10 -10.15 -1.68 0.84
C SER A 10 -9.87 -2.28 -0.54
N GLU A 11 -10.84 -2.98 -1.13
CA GLU A 11 -10.69 -3.55 -2.48
C GLU A 11 -10.41 -2.48 -3.54
N LYS A 12 -11.18 -1.39 -3.56
CA LYS A 12 -10.97 -0.29 -4.51
C LYS A 12 -9.61 0.37 -4.31
N TYR A 13 -9.24 0.67 -3.06
CA TYR A 13 -7.95 1.27 -2.73
C TYR A 13 -6.79 0.42 -3.24
N ASN A 14 -6.79 -0.89 -2.93
CA ASN A 14 -5.69 -1.77 -3.36
C ASN A 14 -5.63 -1.92 -4.90
N ALA A 15 -6.77 -1.90 -5.60
CA ALA A 15 -6.80 -1.92 -7.06
C ALA A 15 -6.22 -0.63 -7.68
N GLU A 16 -6.50 0.52 -7.09
CA GLU A 16 -5.93 1.80 -7.53
C GLU A 16 -4.41 1.85 -7.29
N ILE A 17 -3.92 1.37 -6.14
CA ILE A 17 -2.49 1.28 -5.87
C ILE A 17 -1.77 0.37 -6.87
N GLU A 18 -2.30 -0.83 -7.15
CA GLU A 18 -1.70 -1.73 -8.14
C GLU A 18 -1.65 -1.05 -9.52
N LYS A 19 -2.72 -0.37 -9.92
CA LYS A 19 -2.76 0.39 -11.18
C LYS A 19 -1.73 1.52 -11.19
N LEU A 20 -1.56 2.26 -10.09
CA LEU A 20 -0.55 3.31 -9.99
C LEU A 20 0.85 2.74 -10.14
N VAL A 21 1.17 1.66 -9.43
CA VAL A 21 2.46 0.96 -9.55
C VAL A 21 2.70 0.51 -10.99
N GLU A 22 1.71 -0.12 -11.64
CA GLU A 22 1.85 -0.58 -13.03
C GLU A 22 2.02 0.56 -14.04
N THR A 23 1.26 1.65 -13.88
CA THR A 23 1.26 2.75 -14.86
C THR A 23 2.44 3.70 -14.71
N THR A 24 2.91 3.92 -13.49
CA THR A 24 3.98 4.88 -13.18
C THR A 24 5.33 4.22 -12.89
N GLN A 25 5.33 2.90 -12.65
CA GLN A 25 6.51 2.12 -12.26
C GLN A 25 7.15 2.60 -10.95
N MET A 26 6.39 3.31 -10.11
CA MET A 26 6.84 3.71 -8.76
C MET A 26 6.69 2.55 -7.76
N SER A 27 7.42 2.62 -6.64
CA SER A 27 7.32 1.62 -5.57
C SER A 27 5.93 1.60 -4.93
N TYR A 28 5.56 0.52 -4.24
CA TYR A 28 4.29 0.48 -3.49
C TYR A 28 4.22 1.57 -2.43
N LEU A 29 5.33 1.91 -1.79
CA LEU A 29 5.36 2.98 -0.79
C LEU A 29 5.06 4.33 -1.43
N ASP A 30 5.73 4.64 -2.55
CA ASP A 30 5.53 5.91 -3.26
C ASP A 30 4.11 6.01 -3.81
N ALA A 31 3.57 4.93 -4.36
CA ALA A 31 2.19 4.89 -4.86
C ALA A 31 1.16 5.16 -3.76
N MET A 32 1.39 4.62 -2.56
CA MET A 32 0.53 4.89 -1.41
C MET A 32 0.63 6.33 -0.93
N LEU A 33 1.85 6.88 -0.86
CA LEU A 33 2.05 8.27 -0.44
C LEU A 33 1.46 9.25 -1.45
N TYR A 34 1.68 9.01 -2.74
CA TYR A 34 1.10 9.79 -3.83
C TYR A 34 -0.43 9.79 -3.78
N HIS A 35 -1.04 8.59 -3.67
CA HIS A 35 -2.49 8.47 -3.54
C HIS A 35 -3.02 9.15 -2.28
N ALA A 36 -2.30 9.02 -1.16
CA ALA A 36 -2.66 9.68 0.08
C ALA A 36 -2.61 11.21 -0.02
N GLU A 37 -1.58 11.77 -0.67
CA GLU A 37 -1.45 13.20 -0.90
C GLU A 37 -2.57 13.73 -1.82
N GLU A 38 -2.87 13.03 -2.92
CA GLU A 38 -3.94 13.42 -3.85
C GLU A 38 -5.34 13.39 -3.22
N ASN A 39 -5.58 12.48 -2.28
CA ASN A 39 -6.88 12.27 -1.66
C ASN A 39 -6.98 12.85 -0.23
N GLY A 40 -5.91 13.48 0.27
CA GLY A 40 -5.85 14.00 1.64
C GLY A 40 -6.01 12.92 2.71
N LEU A 41 -5.48 11.72 2.48
CA LEU A 41 -5.55 10.60 3.41
C LEU A 41 -4.38 10.64 4.39
N GLU A 42 -4.70 10.40 5.66
CA GLU A 42 -3.70 10.23 6.71
C GLU A 42 -3.06 8.83 6.64
N SER A 43 -1.80 8.74 7.09
CA SER A 43 -1.01 7.50 7.14
C SER A 43 -1.75 6.35 7.83
N GLU A 44 -2.48 6.65 8.90
CA GLU A 44 -3.28 5.67 9.65
C GLU A 44 -4.44 5.10 8.81
N THR A 45 -5.06 5.95 7.98
CA THR A 45 -6.16 5.55 7.09
C THR A 45 -5.64 4.64 6.00
N VAL A 46 -4.52 5.01 5.38
CA VAL A 46 -3.84 4.17 4.38
C VAL A 46 -3.50 2.79 4.94
N ALA A 47 -2.92 2.73 6.14
CA ALA A 47 -2.58 1.48 6.81
C ALA A 47 -3.79 0.58 7.10
N GLY A 48 -4.96 1.17 7.32
CA GLY A 48 -6.24 0.48 7.48
C GLY A 48 -6.86 -0.03 6.18
N LEU A 49 -6.54 0.58 5.04
CA LEU A 49 -7.10 0.23 3.73
C LEU A 49 -6.31 -0.85 2.99
N ILE A 50 -5.00 -0.96 3.23
CA ILE A 50 -4.13 -1.95 2.57
C ILE A 50 -4.42 -3.40 3.01
N ASN A 51 -4.54 -4.29 2.02
CA ASN A 51 -4.77 -5.72 2.26
C ASN A 51 -3.46 -6.48 2.51
N THR A 52 -3.56 -7.77 2.88
CA THR A 52 -2.39 -8.62 3.16
C THR A 52 -1.44 -8.73 1.96
N LYS A 53 -1.96 -8.83 0.73
CA LYS A 53 -1.15 -8.95 -0.48
C LYS A 53 -0.29 -7.70 -0.70
N THR A 54 -0.89 -6.52 -0.62
CA THR A 54 -0.20 -5.24 -0.80
C THR A 54 0.80 -4.99 0.34
N LYS A 55 0.47 -5.38 1.58
CA LYS A 55 1.42 -5.37 2.71
C LYS A 55 2.65 -6.24 2.46
N THR A 56 2.45 -7.44 1.90
CA THR A 56 3.57 -8.34 1.57
C THR A 56 4.46 -7.71 0.52
N LYS A 57 3.91 -7.19 -0.58
CA LYS A 57 4.69 -6.54 -1.64
C LYS A 57 5.48 -5.34 -1.13
N LEU A 58 4.84 -4.46 -0.36
CA LEU A 58 5.49 -3.32 0.28
C LEU A 58 6.65 -3.76 1.18
N ARG A 59 6.48 -4.84 1.95
CA ARG A 59 7.55 -5.39 2.78
C ARG A 59 8.68 -5.96 1.94
N GLU A 60 8.37 -6.71 0.89
CA GLU A 60 9.38 -7.28 -0.02
C GLU A 60 10.26 -6.18 -0.61
N GLU A 61 9.66 -5.10 -1.12
CA GLU A 61 10.41 -3.94 -1.61
C GLU A 61 11.28 -3.31 -0.51
N ALA A 62 10.74 -3.14 0.70
CA ALA A 62 11.51 -2.59 1.82
C ALA A 62 12.69 -3.50 2.23
N GLU A 63 12.55 -4.81 2.11
CA GLU A 63 13.62 -5.79 2.36
C GLU A 63 14.66 -5.81 1.22
N GLU A 64 14.24 -5.62 -0.04
CA GLU A 64 15.12 -5.51 -1.20
C GLU A 64 15.96 -4.22 -1.16
N LEU A 65 15.35 -3.12 -0.72
CA LEU A 65 15.99 -1.81 -0.56
C LEU A 65 16.74 -1.66 0.78
N HIS A 66 16.85 -2.73 1.57
CA HIS A 66 17.55 -2.75 2.86
C HIS A 66 16.97 -1.79 3.93
N PHE A 67 15.71 -1.35 3.79
CA PHE A 67 14.98 -0.61 4.82
C PHE A 67 14.48 -1.50 5.96
N MET A 68 14.31 -2.79 5.71
CA MET A 68 13.91 -3.78 6.72
C MET A 68 14.79 -5.05 6.65
N PRO A 69 14.99 -5.74 7.78
CA PRO A 69 15.65 -7.04 7.76
C PRO A 69 14.80 -8.05 6.99
N ARG A 70 15.46 -8.86 6.15
CA ARG A 70 14.81 -9.94 5.42
C ARG A 70 14.18 -10.92 6.39
N THR A 71 12.87 -11.12 6.25
CA THR A 71 12.18 -12.19 6.99
C THR A 71 12.43 -13.52 6.30
N ALA A 72 12.72 -14.56 7.09
CA ALA A 72 12.92 -15.90 6.54
C ALA A 72 11.60 -16.38 5.92
N LYS A 73 11.55 -16.48 4.59
CA LYS A 73 10.43 -17.09 3.87
C LYS A 73 10.53 -18.60 4.07
N LEU A 74 9.44 -19.24 4.51
CA LEU A 74 9.36 -20.70 4.57
C LEU A 74 9.61 -21.23 3.15
N PRO A 75 10.56 -22.18 2.96
CA PRO A 75 10.69 -22.85 1.68
C PRO A 75 9.39 -23.63 1.44
N ILE A 76 8.68 -23.27 0.36
CA ILE A 76 7.55 -24.03 -0.20
C ILE A 76 8.04 -25.36 -0.77
#